data_AF-A0A3Q4BN05-F1
#
_entry.id   AF-A0A3Q4BN05-F1
#
_cell.length_a   1.000
_cell.length_b   1.000
_cell.length_c   1.000
_cell.angle_alpha   90.00
_cell.angle_beta   90.00
_cell.angle_gamma   90.00
#
_symmetry.space_group_name_H-M   'P 1'
#
loop_
_entity.id
_entity.type
_entity.pdbx_description
1 polymer ?
#
loop_
_entity_poly.entity_id
_entity_poly.type
_entity_poly.pdbx_seq_one_letter_code
_entity_poly.pdbx_strand_id
1 'polypeptide(L)'
;MGGAVSAGEDNDDLVDNLKEAQYIRTEKVEQAFRAIDRGDYYLDGYRDSAYKDLAWKHGNIHLSAPCIYSEVMEALKLQPGLSFLNLGSGTGYLSTMVGLIVGPFGVNHGVELHKDVVEYARDKLDDFIKNSDSFDKFEFCEPVFQVGNCLEISTDSHQYDRIYCGAGVQKDHENYMKVLLKIGGILVMPIEHQLTQITRTGQCTWESKNILAVSFAPLVQQSGAEGDKPDTVQLPPVTVRSLQDLSRIYIRRTLRNLANEDTPGKGMVQRVQQKHKHRRCRRQRSDTYVFVGNHLIPQMVESEEEEHPEEEQKEVEEEEERDIGDVEILKQVNVLREQIMALPLPESLKAYLLYYREK
;
A
#
# COMPACT_ATOMS: atom_id res chain seq x y z
N MET A 1 9.43 -11.74 0.33
CA MET A 1 9.81 -10.82 -0.78
C MET A 1 10.09 -9.44 -0.23
N GLY A 2 10.90 -8.66 -0.96
CA GLY A 2 11.37 -7.35 -0.54
C GLY A 2 12.90 -7.28 -0.46
N GLY A 3 13.42 -6.13 -0.05
CA GLY A 3 14.84 -5.83 0.13
C GLY A 3 15.46 -5.13 -1.07
N ALA A 4 14.65 -4.55 -1.95
CA ALA A 4 15.12 -3.88 -3.14
C ALA A 4 15.59 -2.44 -2.88
N VAL A 5 15.10 -1.83 -1.79
CA VAL A 5 15.45 -0.46 -1.38
C VAL A 5 15.78 -0.39 0.11
N SER A 6 16.49 0.67 0.50
CA SER A 6 16.80 0.98 1.90
C SER A 6 15.53 1.27 2.72
N ALA A 7 15.61 1.02 4.02
CA ALA A 7 14.57 1.43 4.96
C ALA A 7 14.44 2.96 5.00
N GLY A 8 13.20 3.46 5.04
CA GLY A 8 12.92 4.87 5.33
C GLY A 8 12.82 5.12 6.84
N GLU A 9 13.00 6.37 7.27
CA GLU A 9 12.70 6.79 8.65
C GLU A 9 11.18 6.88 8.87
N ASP A 10 10.45 7.27 7.81
CA ASP A 10 8.99 7.33 7.76
C ASP A 10 8.42 6.85 6.40
N ASN A 11 7.11 7.04 6.20
CA ASN A 11 6.44 6.66 4.96
C ASN A 11 6.92 7.46 3.75
N ASP A 12 7.20 8.76 3.91
CA ASP A 12 7.60 9.62 2.81
C ASP A 12 9.02 9.29 2.33
N ASP A 13 9.93 8.98 3.25
CA ASP A 13 11.27 8.48 2.95
C ASP A 13 11.24 7.12 2.25
N LEU A 14 10.37 6.20 2.69
CA LEU A 14 10.17 4.92 2.02
C LEU A 14 9.71 5.14 0.56
N VAL A 15 8.79 6.07 0.34
CA VAL A 15 8.30 6.40 -1.01
C VAL A 15 9.38 7.04 -1.87
N ASP A 16 10.21 7.92 -1.30
CA ASP A 16 11.36 8.51 -2.00
C ASP A 16 12.34 7.41 -2.44
N ASN A 17 12.69 6.47 -1.56
CA ASN A 17 13.57 5.35 -1.89
C ASN A 17 12.99 4.47 -3.03
N LEU A 18 11.69 4.17 -3.00
CA LEU A 18 11.00 3.40 -4.05
C LEU A 18 10.98 4.12 -5.40
N LYS A 19 10.86 5.46 -5.37
CA LYS A 19 10.87 6.30 -6.57
C LYS A 19 12.27 6.40 -7.16
N GLU A 20 13.29 6.61 -6.33
CA GLU A 20 14.70 6.61 -6.77
C GLU A 20 15.07 5.29 -7.44
N ALA A 21 14.63 4.17 -6.86
CA ALA A 21 14.82 2.83 -7.41
C ALA A 21 13.90 2.46 -8.59
N GLN A 22 13.08 3.40 -9.11
CA GLN A 22 12.21 3.23 -10.28
C GLN A 22 11.07 2.21 -10.12
N TYR A 23 10.70 1.86 -8.88
CA TYR A 23 9.53 1.05 -8.60
C TYR A 23 8.23 1.87 -8.67
N ILE A 24 8.25 3.09 -8.16
CA ILE A 24 7.16 4.07 -8.34
C ILE A 24 7.55 5.00 -9.49
N ARG A 25 6.71 5.05 -10.52
CA ARG A 25 7.02 5.73 -11.79
C ARG A 25 6.01 6.80 -12.16
N THR A 26 4.76 6.63 -11.72
CA THR A 26 3.67 7.53 -12.03
C THR A 26 3.26 8.37 -10.82
N GLU A 27 2.90 9.62 -11.08
CA GLU A 27 2.48 10.57 -10.04
C GLU A 27 1.26 10.08 -9.26
N LYS A 28 0.31 9.42 -9.94
CA LYS A 28 -0.90 8.87 -9.27
C LYS A 28 -0.54 7.79 -8.24
N VAL A 29 0.42 6.92 -8.55
CA VAL A 29 0.88 5.88 -7.63
C VAL A 29 1.66 6.50 -6.48
N GLU A 30 2.56 7.44 -6.76
CA GLU A 30 3.28 8.19 -5.72
C GLU A 30 2.31 8.89 -4.75
N GLN A 31 1.33 9.64 -5.26
CA GLN A 31 0.35 10.34 -4.44
C GLN A 31 -0.45 9.37 -3.55
N ALA A 32 -0.85 8.21 -4.07
CA ALA A 32 -1.57 7.21 -3.30
C ALA A 32 -0.71 6.60 -2.17
N PHE A 33 0.55 6.29 -2.45
CA PHE A 33 1.50 5.77 -1.46
C PHE A 33 1.81 6.77 -0.35
N ARG A 34 1.92 8.07 -0.67
CA ARG A 34 2.11 9.12 0.35
C ARG A 34 0.85 9.38 1.16
N ALA A 35 -0.31 9.23 0.53
CA ALA A 35 -1.59 9.51 1.17
C ALA A 35 -1.97 8.47 2.25
N ILE A 36 -1.50 7.23 2.11
CA ILE A 36 -1.79 6.14 3.04
C ILE A 36 -0.49 5.72 3.72
N ASP A 37 -0.32 6.07 5.00
CA ASP A 37 0.83 5.61 5.78
C ASP A 37 0.75 4.09 5.95
N ARG A 38 1.78 3.39 5.47
CA ARG A 38 1.89 1.93 5.60
C ARG A 38 1.87 1.47 7.07
N GLY A 39 2.43 2.28 7.97
CA GLY A 39 2.48 2.01 9.41
C GLY A 39 1.10 1.91 10.05
N ASP A 40 0.11 2.64 9.53
CA ASP A 40 -1.26 2.61 10.07
C ASP A 40 -1.95 1.25 9.84
N TYR A 41 -1.46 0.45 8.89
CA TYR A 41 -1.99 -0.88 8.57
C TYR A 41 -1.26 -2.02 9.29
N TYR A 42 -0.24 -1.70 10.09
CA TYR A 42 0.43 -2.66 10.98
C TYR A 42 -0.34 -2.79 12.30
N LEU A 43 -0.08 -3.92 12.99
CA LEU A 43 -0.50 -4.10 14.37
C LEU A 43 0.32 -3.16 15.28
N ASP A 44 -0.30 -2.73 16.37
CA ASP A 44 0.35 -1.91 17.38
C ASP A 44 1.61 -2.63 17.90
N GLY A 45 2.69 -1.87 18.06
CA GLY A 45 4.02 -2.39 18.46
C GLY A 45 4.89 -2.92 17.32
N TYR A 46 4.37 -3.03 16.08
CA TYR A 46 5.18 -3.46 14.92
C TYR A 46 5.46 -2.31 13.92
N ARG A 47 4.98 -1.10 14.20
CA ARG A 47 5.05 0.07 13.30
C ARG A 47 6.48 0.44 12.89
N ASP A 48 7.46 0.27 13.77
CA ASP A 48 8.88 0.59 13.48
C ASP A 48 9.48 -0.23 12.33
N SER A 49 8.86 -1.37 12.01
CA SER A 49 9.27 -2.21 10.88
C SER A 49 8.52 -1.92 9.59
N ALA A 50 7.52 -1.02 9.61
CA ALA A 50 6.63 -0.77 8.48
C ALA A 50 7.33 -0.11 7.29
N TYR A 51 8.34 0.72 7.55
CA TYR A 51 9.06 1.51 6.53
C TYR A 51 10.27 0.79 5.93
N LYS A 52 10.37 -0.51 6.18
CA LYS A 52 11.33 -1.40 5.51
C LYS A 52 10.67 -1.96 4.27
N ASP A 53 11.44 -2.11 3.19
CA ASP A 53 10.95 -2.79 1.99
C ASP A 53 10.87 -4.31 2.20
N LEU A 54 10.05 -4.77 3.13
CA LEU A 54 9.91 -6.16 3.50
C LEU A 54 8.43 -6.52 3.64
N ALA A 55 8.11 -7.74 3.24
CA ALA A 55 6.81 -8.33 3.59
C ALA A 55 6.76 -8.54 5.10
N TRP A 56 5.57 -8.35 5.67
CA TRP A 56 5.31 -8.55 7.09
C TRP A 56 4.15 -9.52 7.28
N LYS A 57 4.26 -10.39 8.27
CA LYS A 57 3.25 -11.39 8.60
C LYS A 57 3.14 -11.55 10.11
N HIS A 58 1.91 -11.58 10.61
CA HIS A 58 1.59 -11.92 11.99
C HIS A 58 0.28 -12.70 12.04
N GLY A 59 0.33 -13.98 12.42
CA GLY A 59 -0.83 -14.87 12.32
C GLY A 59 -1.34 -14.98 10.87
N ASN A 60 -2.63 -14.69 10.66
CA ASN A 60 -3.27 -14.64 9.34
C ASN A 60 -3.04 -13.30 8.61
N ILE A 61 -2.64 -12.25 9.33
CA ILE A 61 -2.41 -10.94 8.73
C ILE A 61 -1.11 -10.94 7.93
N HIS A 62 -1.17 -10.45 6.70
CA HIS A 62 -0.02 -10.34 5.81
C HIS A 62 -0.06 -9.01 5.03
N LEU A 63 1.08 -8.32 4.97
CA LEU A 63 1.33 -7.23 4.03
C LEU A 63 2.52 -7.59 3.13
N SER A 64 2.33 -7.50 1.82
CA SER A 64 3.42 -7.61 0.86
C SER A 64 4.41 -6.45 0.99
N ALA A 65 5.64 -6.67 0.50
CA ALA A 65 6.65 -5.63 0.48
C ALA A 65 6.20 -4.40 -0.35
N PRO A 66 6.56 -3.18 0.05
CA PRO A 66 6.27 -1.96 -0.69
C PRO A 66 6.63 -2.01 -2.18
N CYS A 67 7.81 -2.54 -2.55
CA CYS A 67 8.22 -2.69 -3.96
C CYS A 67 7.27 -3.57 -4.78
N ILE A 68 6.61 -4.53 -4.15
CA ILE A 68 5.65 -5.42 -4.83
C ILE A 68 4.34 -4.67 -5.06
N TYR A 69 3.86 -3.93 -4.07
CA TYR A 69 2.64 -3.13 -4.25
C TYR A 69 2.81 -2.02 -5.28
N SER A 70 3.98 -1.38 -5.36
CA SER A 70 4.23 -0.36 -6.38
C SER A 70 4.23 -0.97 -7.78
N GLU A 71 4.90 -2.10 -8.01
CA GLU A 71 4.87 -2.80 -9.30
C GLU A 71 3.46 -3.26 -9.69
N VAL A 72 2.69 -3.78 -8.73
CA VAL A 72 1.29 -4.15 -8.96
C VAL A 72 0.47 -2.92 -9.37
N MET A 73 0.57 -1.80 -8.64
CA MET A 73 -0.20 -0.59 -8.94
C MET A 73 0.18 0.02 -10.30
N GLU A 74 1.46 0.01 -10.65
CA GLU A 74 1.97 0.44 -11.95
C GLU A 74 1.45 -0.46 -13.08
N ALA A 75 1.52 -1.78 -12.91
CA ALA A 75 1.07 -2.75 -13.91
C ALA A 75 -0.45 -2.72 -14.12
N LEU A 76 -1.22 -2.45 -13.06
CA LEU A 76 -2.68 -2.34 -13.15
C LEU A 76 -3.14 -1.11 -13.94
N LYS A 77 -2.33 -0.07 -14.15
CA LYS A 77 -2.75 1.13 -14.92
C LYS A 77 -4.12 1.64 -14.50
N LEU A 78 -4.29 1.84 -13.19
CA LEU A 78 -5.54 2.26 -12.56
C LEU A 78 -5.97 3.65 -13.06
N GLN A 79 -7.27 3.86 -13.22
CA GLN A 79 -7.86 5.13 -13.64
C GLN A 79 -9.18 5.38 -12.91
N PRO A 80 -9.62 6.64 -12.79
CA PRO A 80 -10.93 6.97 -12.24
C PRO A 80 -12.07 6.22 -12.95
N GLY A 81 -13.03 5.71 -12.17
CA GLY A 81 -14.22 5.01 -12.67
C GLY A 81 -14.05 3.53 -13.01
N LEU A 82 -12.83 2.97 -12.92
CA LEU A 82 -12.61 1.55 -13.18
C LEU A 82 -13.15 0.67 -12.04
N SER A 83 -13.54 -0.56 -12.36
CA SER A 83 -13.80 -1.60 -11.35
C SER A 83 -12.55 -2.42 -11.02
N PHE A 84 -12.29 -2.60 -9.73
CA PHE A 84 -11.15 -3.31 -9.17
C PHE A 84 -11.59 -4.44 -8.23
N LEU A 85 -10.96 -5.60 -8.40
CA LEU A 85 -11.10 -6.76 -7.52
C LEU A 85 -9.75 -7.16 -6.93
N ASN A 86 -9.66 -7.24 -5.61
CA ASN A 86 -8.49 -7.69 -4.87
C ASN A 86 -8.75 -9.07 -4.26
N LEU A 87 -8.07 -10.09 -4.77
CA LEU A 87 -8.15 -11.48 -4.32
C LEU A 87 -7.05 -11.74 -3.29
N GLY A 88 -7.43 -12.00 -2.03
CA GLY A 88 -6.52 -11.98 -0.89
C GLY A 88 -6.26 -10.54 -0.44
N SER A 89 -7.32 -9.82 -0.07
CA SER A 89 -7.23 -8.39 0.22
C SER A 89 -6.39 -8.04 1.44
N GLY A 90 -6.10 -9.03 2.31
CA GLY A 90 -5.26 -8.84 3.49
C GLY A 90 -5.79 -7.71 4.36
N THR A 91 -4.90 -6.82 4.82
CA THR A 91 -5.25 -5.69 5.69
C THR A 91 -6.04 -4.57 5.02
N GLY A 92 -6.35 -4.69 3.73
CA GLY A 92 -7.03 -3.64 2.98
C GLY A 92 -6.11 -2.50 2.51
N TYR A 93 -4.82 -2.48 2.90
CA TYR A 93 -3.86 -1.41 2.53
C TYR A 93 -3.85 -1.10 1.03
N LEU A 94 -3.66 -2.12 0.19
CA LEU A 94 -3.69 -1.95 -1.26
C LEU A 94 -5.06 -1.48 -1.75
N SER A 95 -6.14 -2.07 -1.24
CA SER A 95 -7.50 -1.69 -1.63
C SER A 95 -7.81 -0.24 -1.27
N THR A 96 -7.33 0.28 -0.15
CA THR A 96 -7.49 1.69 0.22
C THR A 96 -6.70 2.61 -0.72
N MET A 97 -5.44 2.29 -1.04
CA MET A 97 -4.66 3.07 -2.02
C MET A 97 -5.33 3.08 -3.41
N VAL A 98 -5.83 1.92 -3.86
CA VAL A 98 -6.58 1.82 -5.12
C VAL A 98 -7.84 2.70 -5.07
N GLY A 99 -8.52 2.74 -3.93
CA GLY A 99 -9.70 3.57 -3.70
C GLY A 99 -9.46 5.06 -3.97
N LEU A 100 -8.26 5.58 -3.66
CA LEU A 100 -7.87 6.97 -3.94
C LEU A 100 -7.66 7.23 -5.45
N ILE A 101 -7.30 6.20 -6.22
CA ILE A 101 -7.02 6.34 -7.66
C ILE A 101 -8.30 6.16 -8.51
N VAL A 102 -9.12 5.16 -8.18
CA VAL A 102 -10.35 4.88 -8.96
C VAL A 102 -11.48 5.86 -8.62
N GLY A 103 -11.42 6.51 -7.46
CA GLY A 103 -12.34 7.59 -7.08
C GLY A 103 -13.80 7.14 -6.91
N PRO A 104 -14.71 8.04 -6.53
CA PRO A 104 -16.05 7.71 -6.04
C PRO A 104 -16.94 6.99 -7.06
N PHE A 105 -16.61 7.06 -8.35
CA PHE A 105 -17.34 6.41 -9.44
C PHE A 105 -16.76 5.04 -9.82
N GLY A 106 -15.67 4.62 -9.20
CA GLY A 106 -15.13 3.27 -9.36
C GLY A 106 -15.89 2.22 -8.55
N VAL A 107 -15.44 0.98 -8.69
CA VAL A 107 -15.86 -0.16 -7.86
C VAL A 107 -14.62 -0.78 -7.26
N ASN A 108 -14.65 -1.12 -5.98
CA ASN A 108 -13.48 -1.61 -5.26
C ASN A 108 -13.90 -2.74 -4.31
N HIS A 109 -13.68 -3.98 -4.72
CA HIS A 109 -14.05 -5.16 -3.96
C HIS A 109 -12.82 -5.94 -3.52
N GLY A 110 -12.86 -6.46 -2.29
CA GLY A 110 -11.83 -7.34 -1.75
C GLY A 110 -12.44 -8.66 -1.29
N VAL A 111 -11.78 -9.76 -1.60
CA VAL A 111 -12.11 -11.08 -1.07
C VAL A 111 -10.95 -11.55 -0.22
N GLU A 112 -11.24 -12.01 0.99
CA GLU A 112 -10.25 -12.54 1.93
C GLU A 112 -10.81 -13.78 2.62
N LEU A 113 -9.95 -14.80 2.76
CA LEU A 113 -10.32 -16.10 3.29
C LEU A 113 -10.63 -16.03 4.79
N HIS A 114 -9.84 -15.25 5.51
CA HIS A 114 -9.84 -15.21 6.96
C HIS A 114 -10.77 -14.09 7.49
N LYS A 115 -11.77 -14.47 8.28
CA LYS A 115 -12.76 -13.53 8.83
C LYS A 115 -12.13 -12.46 9.73
N ASP A 116 -11.18 -12.85 10.57
CA ASP A 116 -10.39 -11.97 11.43
C ASP A 116 -9.60 -10.92 10.63
N VAL A 117 -9.10 -11.30 9.45
CA VAL A 117 -8.38 -10.39 8.56
C VAL A 117 -9.33 -9.40 7.88
N VAL A 118 -10.55 -9.83 7.51
CA VAL A 118 -11.59 -8.92 6.99
C VAL A 118 -12.05 -7.92 8.03
N GLU A 119 -12.25 -8.35 9.28
CA GLU A 119 -12.59 -7.46 10.40
C GLU A 119 -11.48 -6.42 10.60
N TYR A 120 -10.23 -6.87 10.64
CA TYR A 120 -9.07 -5.97 10.73
C TYR A 120 -9.01 -4.97 9.56
N ALA A 121 -9.26 -5.40 8.33
CA ALA A 121 -9.26 -4.52 7.16
C ALA A 121 -10.37 -3.45 7.22
N ARG A 122 -11.54 -3.80 7.76
CA ARG A 122 -12.65 -2.85 7.98
C ARG A 122 -12.29 -1.84 9.06
N ASP A 123 -11.69 -2.29 10.16
CA ASP A 123 -11.26 -1.40 11.25
C ASP A 123 -10.21 -0.38 10.76
N LYS A 124 -9.21 -0.82 9.98
CA LYS A 124 -8.21 0.08 9.39
C LYS A 124 -8.81 1.03 8.35
N LEU A 125 -9.80 0.58 7.58
CA LEU A 125 -10.52 1.46 6.65
C LEU A 125 -11.33 2.52 7.40
N ASP A 126 -12.05 2.14 8.45
CA ASP A 126 -12.83 3.07 9.25
C ASP A 126 -11.93 4.09 9.95
N ASP A 127 -10.78 3.66 10.47
CA ASP A 127 -9.76 4.54 11.04
C ASP A 127 -9.24 5.55 10.00
N PHE A 128 -8.92 5.09 8.79
CA PHE A 128 -8.53 5.96 7.68
C PHE A 128 -9.60 7.02 7.37
N ILE A 129 -10.87 6.61 7.24
CA ILE A 129 -11.99 7.52 6.93
C ILE A 129 -12.23 8.52 8.06
N LYS A 130 -12.08 8.09 9.32
CA LYS A 130 -12.39 8.90 10.51
C LYS A 130 -11.26 9.81 10.93
N ASN A 131 -10.00 9.40 10.75
CA ASN A 131 -8.85 10.08 11.33
C ASN A 131 -7.84 10.62 10.31
N SER A 132 -7.73 10.07 9.09
CA SER A 132 -6.71 10.52 8.13
C SER A 132 -7.12 11.76 7.34
N ASP A 133 -6.30 12.81 7.33
CA ASP A 133 -6.51 14.01 6.49
C ASP A 133 -6.53 13.70 4.98
N SER A 134 -5.87 12.63 4.56
CA SER A 134 -5.85 12.19 3.16
C SER A 134 -7.25 11.87 2.65
N PHE A 135 -8.15 11.35 3.50
CA PHE A 135 -9.53 11.13 3.09
C PHE A 135 -10.22 12.43 2.62
N ASP A 136 -9.91 13.57 3.22
CA ASP A 136 -10.44 14.85 2.77
C ASP A 136 -9.71 15.39 1.55
N LYS A 137 -8.45 15.04 1.31
CA LYS A 137 -7.69 15.51 0.13
C LYS A 137 -8.07 14.79 -1.16
N PHE A 138 -8.53 13.54 -1.06
CA PHE A 138 -8.78 12.68 -2.21
C PHE A 138 -10.26 12.41 -2.48
N GLU A 139 -10.57 12.15 -3.74
CA GLU A 139 -11.82 11.49 -4.13
C GLU A 139 -11.66 9.98 -3.87
N PHE A 140 -12.57 9.35 -3.13
CA PHE A 140 -12.36 8.00 -2.60
C PHE A 140 -13.45 7.00 -2.99
N CYS A 141 -13.02 5.82 -3.46
CA CYS A 141 -13.83 4.61 -3.55
C CYS A 141 -13.59 3.73 -2.33
N GLU A 142 -14.52 3.78 -1.38
CA GLU A 142 -14.55 2.89 -0.21
C GLU A 142 -14.51 1.42 -0.66
N PRO A 143 -13.50 0.63 -0.27
CA PRO A 143 -13.45 -0.78 -0.58
C PRO A 143 -14.50 -1.56 0.22
N VAL A 144 -15.13 -2.55 -0.41
CA VAL A 144 -16.02 -3.50 0.25
C VAL A 144 -15.35 -4.86 0.35
N PHE A 145 -15.17 -5.33 1.57
CA PHE A 145 -14.51 -6.60 1.86
C PHE A 145 -15.52 -7.72 2.14
N GLN A 146 -15.34 -8.87 1.48
CA GLN A 146 -16.15 -10.06 1.63
C GLN A 146 -15.28 -11.23 2.14
N VAL A 147 -15.79 -11.96 3.14
CA VAL A 147 -15.18 -13.20 3.62
C VAL A 147 -15.48 -14.31 2.63
N GLY A 148 -14.46 -15.05 2.20
CA GLY A 148 -14.63 -16.26 1.40
C GLY A 148 -13.41 -16.66 0.58
N ASN A 149 -13.51 -17.82 -0.08
CA ASN A 149 -12.42 -18.30 -0.94
C ASN A 149 -12.47 -17.60 -2.31
N CYS A 150 -11.33 -17.04 -2.74
CA CYS A 150 -11.17 -16.40 -4.04
C CYS A 150 -11.40 -17.35 -5.23
N LEU A 151 -11.35 -18.66 -5.02
CA LEU A 151 -11.63 -19.70 -6.02
C LEU A 151 -13.12 -20.08 -6.12
N GLU A 152 -13.97 -19.53 -5.24
CA GLU A 152 -15.40 -19.88 -5.12
C GLU A 152 -16.31 -18.66 -5.33
N ILE A 153 -15.82 -17.64 -6.04
CA ILE A 153 -16.62 -16.48 -6.45
C ILE A 153 -17.69 -16.92 -7.46
N SER A 154 -18.93 -16.48 -7.22
CA SER A 154 -20.06 -16.80 -8.10
C SER A 154 -19.80 -16.32 -9.53
N THR A 155 -20.05 -17.18 -10.52
CA THR A 155 -19.95 -16.84 -11.96
C THR A 155 -20.96 -15.79 -12.41
N ASP A 156 -22.02 -15.57 -11.62
CA ASP A 156 -23.01 -14.51 -11.87
C ASP A 156 -22.49 -13.13 -11.41
N SER A 157 -21.32 -13.07 -10.78
CA SER A 157 -20.67 -11.82 -10.41
C SER A 157 -20.29 -11.01 -11.64
N HIS A 158 -20.28 -9.69 -11.49
CA HIS A 158 -19.82 -8.77 -12.52
C HIS A 158 -18.32 -8.96 -12.80
N GLN A 159 -17.94 -8.73 -14.06
CA GLN A 159 -16.54 -8.72 -14.47
C GLN A 159 -15.86 -7.40 -14.07
N TYR A 160 -14.53 -7.44 -13.94
CA TYR A 160 -13.73 -6.29 -13.49
C TYR A 160 -12.82 -5.74 -14.56
N ASP A 161 -12.57 -4.43 -14.51
CA ASP A 161 -11.57 -3.80 -15.35
C ASP A 161 -10.15 -4.16 -14.90
N ARG A 162 -9.95 -4.32 -13.58
CA ARG A 162 -8.66 -4.55 -12.94
C ARG A 162 -8.77 -5.62 -11.86
N ILE A 163 -7.85 -6.57 -11.86
CA ILE A 163 -7.83 -7.64 -10.84
C ILE A 163 -6.41 -7.81 -10.35
N TYR A 164 -6.24 -7.91 -9.04
CA TYR A 164 -4.99 -8.34 -8.42
C TYR A 164 -5.23 -9.59 -7.58
N CYS A 165 -4.32 -10.55 -7.66
CA CYS A 165 -4.27 -11.68 -6.74
C CYS A 165 -3.02 -11.62 -5.87
N GLY A 166 -3.23 -11.45 -4.56
CA GLY A 166 -2.19 -11.35 -3.54
C GLY A 166 -1.61 -12.69 -3.08
N ALA A 167 -1.93 -13.79 -3.76
CA ALA A 167 -1.46 -15.13 -3.45
C ALA A 167 -1.08 -15.90 -4.72
N GLY A 168 -0.18 -16.87 -4.57
CA GLY A 168 0.34 -17.73 -5.65
C GLY A 168 -0.77 -18.52 -6.33
N VAL A 169 -0.96 -18.29 -7.63
CA VAL A 169 -1.97 -18.97 -8.45
C VAL A 169 -1.34 -20.17 -9.15
N GLN A 170 -1.96 -21.34 -9.00
CA GLN A 170 -1.61 -22.54 -9.77
C GLN A 170 -2.16 -22.44 -11.20
N LYS A 171 -1.46 -23.04 -12.17
CA LYS A 171 -1.85 -23.01 -13.60
C LYS A 171 -3.30 -23.45 -13.83
N ASP A 172 -3.77 -24.42 -13.08
CA ASP A 172 -5.13 -24.96 -13.22
C ASP A 172 -6.22 -23.92 -12.90
N HIS A 173 -5.91 -22.93 -12.06
CA HIS A 173 -6.84 -21.85 -11.69
C HIS A 173 -6.68 -20.58 -12.54
N GLU A 174 -5.70 -20.52 -13.44
CA GLU A 174 -5.44 -19.34 -14.27
C GLU A 174 -6.69 -18.95 -15.08
N ASN A 175 -7.35 -19.94 -15.68
CA ASN A 175 -8.56 -19.72 -16.48
C ASN A 175 -9.72 -19.20 -15.64
N TYR A 176 -9.85 -19.65 -14.40
CA TYR A 176 -10.89 -19.19 -13.48
C TYR A 176 -10.73 -17.69 -13.21
N MET A 177 -9.52 -17.24 -12.88
CA MET A 177 -9.23 -15.81 -12.64
C MET A 177 -9.45 -14.96 -13.89
N LYS A 178 -9.11 -15.48 -15.06
CA LYS A 178 -9.31 -14.81 -16.36
C LYS A 178 -10.78 -14.52 -16.65
N VAL A 179 -11.71 -15.43 -16.32
CA VAL A 179 -13.15 -15.25 -16.62
C VAL A 179 -13.76 -14.03 -15.91
N LEU A 180 -13.23 -13.67 -14.74
CA LEU A 180 -13.64 -12.48 -13.97
C LEU A 180 -13.22 -11.16 -14.62
N LEU A 181 -12.34 -11.17 -15.63
CA LEU A 181 -11.78 -9.97 -16.24
C LEU A 181 -12.58 -9.53 -17.47
N LYS A 182 -12.91 -8.24 -17.58
CA LYS A 182 -13.52 -7.66 -18.79
C LYS A 182 -12.55 -7.67 -19.98
N ILE A 183 -13.08 -7.58 -21.19
CA ILE A 183 -12.27 -7.30 -22.39
C ILE A 183 -11.65 -5.90 -22.24
N GLY A 184 -10.35 -5.79 -22.50
CA GLY A 184 -9.53 -4.61 -22.22
C GLY A 184 -9.06 -4.50 -20.76
N GLY A 185 -9.47 -5.43 -19.90
CA GLY A 185 -9.07 -5.47 -18.50
C GLY A 185 -7.65 -5.98 -18.30
N ILE A 186 -7.09 -5.71 -17.11
CA ILE A 186 -5.75 -6.13 -16.69
C ILE A 186 -5.85 -6.94 -15.40
N LEU A 187 -5.29 -8.15 -15.42
CA LEU A 187 -5.12 -9.04 -14.28
C LEU A 187 -3.64 -9.10 -13.92
N VAL A 188 -3.29 -8.86 -12.66
CA VAL A 188 -1.93 -9.02 -12.13
C VAL A 188 -1.95 -10.11 -11.07
N MET A 189 -1.18 -11.17 -11.28
CA MET A 189 -1.10 -12.27 -10.30
C MET A 189 0.25 -12.99 -10.38
N PRO A 190 0.71 -13.56 -9.26
CA PRO A 190 1.87 -14.43 -9.26
C PRO A 190 1.51 -15.83 -9.76
N ILE A 191 2.16 -16.27 -10.83
CA ILE A 191 2.05 -17.62 -11.41
C ILE A 191 3.45 -18.18 -11.66
N GLU A 192 3.71 -19.42 -11.26
CA GLU A 192 5.03 -20.08 -11.40
C GLU A 192 6.22 -19.24 -10.90
N HIS A 193 6.07 -18.62 -9.72
CA HIS A 193 7.09 -17.74 -9.12
C HIS A 193 7.39 -16.47 -9.93
N GLN A 194 6.49 -16.04 -10.81
CA GLN A 194 6.60 -14.78 -11.56
C GLN A 194 5.34 -13.94 -11.42
N LEU A 195 5.51 -12.66 -11.09
CA LEU A 195 4.42 -11.70 -11.10
C LEU A 195 4.12 -11.35 -12.56
N THR A 196 2.94 -11.72 -13.02
CA THR A 196 2.56 -11.64 -14.43
C THR A 196 1.39 -10.69 -14.60
N GLN A 197 1.51 -9.80 -15.58
CA GLN A 197 0.41 -8.97 -16.08
C GLN A 197 -0.26 -9.68 -17.26
N ILE A 198 -1.56 -9.92 -17.17
CA ILE A 198 -2.37 -10.52 -18.22
C ILE A 198 -3.42 -9.50 -18.67
N THR A 199 -3.44 -9.19 -19.96
CA THR A 199 -4.42 -8.28 -20.57
C THR A 199 -5.38 -9.10 -21.43
N ARG A 200 -6.69 -8.93 -21.22
CA ARG A 200 -7.71 -9.57 -22.08
C ARG A 200 -7.89 -8.72 -23.34
N THR A 201 -7.43 -9.19 -24.49
CA THR A 201 -7.52 -8.42 -25.74
C THR A 201 -8.80 -8.70 -26.53
N GLY A 202 -9.49 -9.80 -26.22
CA GLY A 202 -10.71 -10.21 -26.89
C GLY A 202 -11.47 -11.29 -26.13
N GLN A 203 -12.43 -11.95 -26.79
CA GLN A 203 -13.28 -12.96 -26.13
C GLN A 203 -12.48 -14.14 -25.58
N CYS A 204 -11.52 -14.65 -26.36
CA CYS A 204 -10.65 -15.77 -26.00
C CYS A 204 -9.15 -15.46 -26.20
N THR A 205 -8.79 -14.19 -26.40
CA THR A 205 -7.40 -13.77 -26.65
C THR A 205 -6.83 -13.00 -25.47
N TRP A 206 -5.58 -13.32 -25.14
CA TRP A 206 -4.88 -12.83 -23.95
C TRP A 206 -3.46 -12.47 -24.32
N GLU A 207 -2.93 -11.42 -23.70
CA GLU A 207 -1.53 -11.02 -23.76
C GLU A 207 -0.95 -11.10 -22.36
N SER A 208 0.17 -11.81 -22.19
CA SER A 208 0.84 -11.97 -20.90
C SER A 208 2.23 -11.35 -20.94
N LYS A 209 2.58 -10.62 -19.88
CA LYS A 209 3.90 -9.99 -19.68
C LYS A 209 4.39 -10.28 -18.28
N ASN A 210 5.59 -10.82 -18.17
CA ASN A 210 6.23 -11.07 -16.88
C ASN A 210 6.85 -9.75 -16.37
N ILE A 211 6.60 -9.42 -15.11
CA ILE A 211 7.08 -8.18 -14.48
C ILE A 211 8.35 -8.48 -13.70
N LEU A 212 8.28 -9.36 -12.69
CA LEU A 212 9.42 -9.75 -11.87
C LEU A 212 9.27 -11.15 -11.28
N ALA A 213 10.39 -11.74 -10.86
CA ALA A 213 10.40 -13.00 -10.11
C ALA A 213 9.96 -12.76 -8.66
N VAL A 214 9.08 -13.64 -8.16
CA VAL A 214 8.40 -13.45 -6.88
C VAL A 214 8.18 -14.74 -6.10
N SER A 215 8.05 -14.60 -4.78
CA SER A 215 7.65 -15.69 -3.88
C SER A 215 6.41 -15.27 -3.08
N PHE A 216 5.31 -15.98 -3.31
CA PHE A 216 4.03 -15.79 -2.62
C PHE A 216 3.58 -17.12 -2.00
N ALA A 217 2.83 -17.04 -0.90
CA ALA A 217 2.11 -18.19 -0.38
C ALA A 217 1.05 -18.64 -1.42
N PRO A 218 0.89 -19.95 -1.68
CA PRO A 218 -0.08 -20.43 -2.65
C PRO A 218 -1.52 -20.16 -2.17
N LEU A 219 -2.44 -20.00 -3.11
CA LEU A 219 -3.87 -19.97 -2.83
C LEU A 219 -4.31 -21.27 -2.15
N VAL A 220 -5.06 -21.14 -1.07
CA VAL A 220 -5.62 -22.29 -0.34
C VAL A 220 -6.83 -22.81 -1.10
N GLN A 221 -6.73 -24.04 -1.60
CA GLN A 221 -7.91 -24.80 -2.03
C GLN A 221 -8.59 -25.35 -0.77
N GLN A 222 -9.90 -25.18 -0.66
CA GLN A 222 -10.65 -25.91 0.35
C GLN A 222 -10.73 -27.37 -0.08
N SER A 223 -10.01 -28.26 0.60
CA SER A 223 -10.28 -29.69 0.54
C SER A 223 -11.57 -29.95 1.33
N GLY A 224 -12.71 -29.86 0.65
CA GLY A 224 -14.00 -30.20 1.22
C GLY A 224 -14.02 -31.66 1.67
N ALA A 225 -14.51 -31.93 2.88
CA ALA A 225 -15.03 -33.25 3.21
C ALA A 225 -16.19 -33.54 2.25
N GLU A 226 -16.27 -34.76 1.70
CA GLU A 226 -17.33 -35.19 0.79
C GLU A 226 -18.72 -34.83 1.35
N GLY A 227 -19.37 -33.79 0.82
CA GLY A 227 -20.79 -33.51 1.09
C GLY A 227 -21.20 -32.05 1.24
N ASP A 228 -20.32 -31.13 1.65
CA ASP A 228 -20.68 -29.70 1.74
C ASP A 228 -20.39 -28.98 0.43
N LYS A 229 -21.41 -28.30 -0.12
CA LYS A 229 -21.18 -27.39 -1.24
C LYS A 229 -20.30 -26.25 -0.72
N PRO A 230 -19.22 -25.87 -1.43
CA PRO A 230 -18.44 -24.71 -1.04
C PRO A 230 -19.36 -23.49 -1.02
N ASP A 231 -19.30 -22.72 0.06
CA ASP A 231 -20.06 -21.47 0.20
C ASP A 231 -19.60 -20.51 -0.90
N THR A 232 -20.47 -20.33 -1.90
CA THR A 232 -20.17 -19.46 -3.03
C THR A 232 -20.08 -18.02 -2.54
N VAL A 233 -18.98 -17.35 -2.85
CA VAL A 233 -18.76 -15.96 -2.49
C VAL A 233 -19.58 -15.07 -3.42
N GLN A 234 -20.57 -14.39 -2.85
CA GLN A 234 -21.38 -13.39 -3.55
C GLN A 234 -20.75 -12.02 -3.35
N LEU A 235 -20.33 -11.39 -4.44
CA LEU A 235 -19.80 -10.04 -4.41
C LEU A 235 -20.95 -9.02 -4.35
N PRO A 236 -20.79 -7.89 -3.64
CA PRO A 236 -21.80 -6.86 -3.58
C PRO A 236 -22.23 -6.39 -4.98
N PRO A 237 -23.53 -6.11 -5.21
CA PRO A 237 -23.97 -5.59 -6.49
C PRO A 237 -23.38 -4.19 -6.71
N VAL A 238 -23.06 -3.87 -7.97
CA VAL A 238 -22.64 -2.51 -8.34
C VAL A 238 -23.86 -1.59 -8.29
N THR A 239 -23.97 -0.80 -7.23
CA THR A 239 -25.09 0.13 -7.02
C THR A 239 -24.74 1.54 -7.48
N VAL A 240 -25.72 2.23 -8.08
CA VAL A 240 -25.61 3.66 -8.35
C VAL A 240 -25.73 4.42 -7.04
N ARG A 241 -24.84 5.41 -6.82
CA ARG A 241 -24.89 6.28 -5.65
C ARG A 241 -26.16 7.13 -5.64
N SER A 242 -26.65 7.44 -4.45
CA SER A 242 -27.80 8.34 -4.31
C SER A 242 -27.46 9.76 -4.78
N LEU A 243 -28.45 10.53 -5.24
CA LEU A 243 -28.27 11.95 -5.58
C LEU A 243 -27.71 12.74 -4.39
N GLN A 244 -28.11 12.36 -3.18
CA GLN A 244 -27.59 12.92 -1.95
C GLN A 244 -26.07 12.66 -1.85
N ASP A 245 -25.60 11.42 -1.96
CA ASP A 245 -24.16 11.14 -1.88
C ASP A 245 -23.36 11.85 -2.97
N LEU A 246 -23.89 11.88 -4.20
CA LEU A 246 -23.28 12.61 -5.32
C LEU A 246 -23.16 14.10 -5.05
N SER A 247 -24.21 14.71 -4.48
CA SER A 247 -24.21 16.13 -4.12
C SER A 247 -23.17 16.40 -3.02
N ARG A 248 -23.05 15.52 -2.03
CA ARG A 248 -22.03 15.65 -0.97
C ARG A 248 -20.62 15.63 -1.54
N ILE A 249 -20.33 14.66 -2.42
CA ILE A 249 -19.04 14.53 -3.08
C ILE A 249 -18.73 15.79 -3.89
N TYR A 250 -19.70 16.27 -4.68
CA TYR A 250 -19.52 17.46 -5.50
C TYR A 250 -19.26 18.71 -4.67
N ILE A 251 -20.05 18.95 -3.61
CA ILE A 251 -19.86 20.11 -2.73
C ILE A 251 -18.49 20.06 -2.06
N ARG A 252 -18.11 18.90 -1.49
CA ARG A 252 -16.79 18.71 -0.87
C ARG A 252 -15.66 18.96 -1.87
N ARG A 253 -15.78 18.47 -3.10
CA ARG A 253 -14.82 18.74 -4.19
C ARG A 253 -14.71 20.24 -4.47
N THR A 254 -15.83 20.95 -4.60
CA THR A 254 -15.82 22.40 -4.83
C THR A 254 -15.13 23.14 -3.69
N LEU A 255 -15.43 22.80 -2.43
CA LEU A 255 -14.79 23.41 -1.27
C LEU A 255 -13.27 23.21 -1.26
N ARG A 256 -12.79 22.03 -1.64
CA ARG A 256 -11.34 21.75 -1.76
C ARG A 256 -10.68 22.57 -2.85
N ASN A 257 -11.34 22.69 -4.01
CA ASN A 257 -10.80 23.47 -5.11
C ASN A 257 -10.66 24.95 -4.72
N LEU A 258 -11.65 25.51 -4.04
CA LEU A 258 -11.59 26.88 -3.52
C LEU A 258 -10.46 27.06 -2.49
N ALA A 259 -10.31 26.11 -1.57
CA ALA A 259 -9.24 26.15 -0.58
C ALA A 259 -7.83 26.13 -1.21
N ASN A 260 -7.67 25.36 -2.29
CA ASN A 260 -6.40 25.28 -3.02
C ASN A 260 -6.13 26.55 -3.84
N GLU A 261 -7.17 27.23 -4.34
CA GLU A 261 -7.05 28.50 -5.04
C GLU A 261 -6.67 29.66 -4.11
N ASP A 262 -7.15 29.66 -2.87
CA ASP A 262 -6.80 30.66 -1.83
C ASP A 262 -5.37 30.47 -1.27
N THR A 263 -4.72 29.34 -1.56
CA THR A 263 -3.32 29.06 -1.18
C THR A 263 -2.44 28.71 -2.39
N PRO A 264 -2.22 29.65 -3.34
CA PRO A 264 -1.32 29.43 -4.45
C PRO A 264 0.13 29.47 -3.93
N GLY A 265 0.64 28.35 -3.43
CA GLY A 265 2.04 28.26 -2.94
C GLY A 265 2.35 27.18 -1.91
N LYS A 266 1.37 26.47 -1.35
CA LYS A 266 1.61 25.34 -0.41
C LYS A 266 1.45 23.95 -1.06
N GLY A 267 1.40 23.88 -2.39
CA GLY A 267 1.42 22.63 -3.17
C GLY A 267 2.82 22.04 -3.39
N MET A 268 3.88 22.74 -2.97
CA MET A 268 5.16 22.12 -2.67
C MET A 268 5.32 22.17 -1.16
N VAL A 269 5.34 21.01 -0.53
CA VAL A 269 5.92 20.89 0.82
C VAL A 269 7.26 21.63 0.77
N GLN A 270 7.40 22.71 1.54
CA GLN A 270 8.70 23.31 1.76
C GLN A 270 9.54 22.23 2.45
N ARG A 271 10.31 21.52 1.63
CA ARG A 271 11.35 20.59 2.08
C ARG A 271 12.25 21.36 3.03
N VAL A 272 12.18 21.05 4.31
CA VAL A 272 13.33 21.27 5.17
C VAL A 272 14.35 20.26 4.68
N GLN A 273 15.32 20.71 3.88
CA GLN A 273 16.51 19.91 3.63
C GLN A 273 17.20 19.72 4.98
N GLN A 274 16.90 18.60 5.65
CA GLN A 274 17.79 18.13 6.69
C GLN A 274 19.10 17.79 6.00
N LYS A 275 20.14 18.57 6.31
CA LYS A 275 21.48 18.34 5.77
C LYS A 275 21.91 16.94 6.16
N HIS A 276 21.87 16.00 5.23
CA HIS A 276 22.45 14.69 5.40
C HIS A 276 23.92 14.84 5.80
N LYS A 277 24.28 14.38 7.00
CA LYS A 277 25.67 14.11 7.33
C LYS A 277 26.06 12.83 6.61
N HIS A 278 26.60 12.96 5.40
CA HIS A 278 27.32 11.86 4.78
C HIS A 278 28.44 11.42 5.73
N ARG A 279 28.34 10.19 6.26
CA ARG A 279 29.50 9.49 6.80
C ARG A 279 30.47 9.28 5.62
N ARG A 280 31.53 10.09 5.55
CA ARG A 280 32.64 9.87 4.61
C ARG A 280 33.33 8.56 5.00
N CYS A 281 33.11 7.49 4.24
CA CYS A 281 34.04 6.35 4.23
C CYS A 281 35.39 6.87 3.71
N ARG A 282 36.36 6.96 4.60
CA ARG A 282 37.72 7.40 4.29
C ARG A 282 38.47 6.18 3.75
N ARG A 283 38.55 6.01 2.42
CA ARG A 283 39.43 5.02 1.80
C ARG A 283 40.89 5.36 2.16
N GLN A 284 41.46 4.66 3.13
CA GLN A 284 42.91 4.68 3.36
C GLN A 284 43.56 3.73 2.35
N ARG A 285 44.54 4.23 1.60
CA ARG A 285 45.45 3.42 0.79
C ARG A 285 46.61 3.00 1.69
N SER A 286 46.80 1.70 1.87
CA SER A 286 48.00 1.14 2.49
C SER A 286 48.83 0.42 1.42
N ASP A 287 50.09 0.79 1.28
CA ASP A 287 51.05 0.08 0.43
C ASP A 287 51.54 -1.16 1.19
N THR A 288 51.16 -2.35 0.72
CA THR A 288 51.67 -3.62 1.27
C THR A 288 52.71 -4.20 0.32
N TYR A 289 53.90 -4.49 0.85
CA TYR A 289 55.00 -5.11 0.10
C TYR A 289 55.01 -6.62 0.34
N VAL A 290 55.04 -7.42 -0.72
CA VAL A 290 55.12 -8.88 -0.62
C VAL A 290 56.49 -9.33 -1.13
N PHE A 291 57.18 -10.16 -0.35
CA PHE A 291 58.42 -10.81 -0.75
C PHE A 291 58.12 -12.06 -1.58
N VAL A 292 58.70 -12.16 -2.78
CA VAL A 292 58.74 -13.40 -3.56
C VAL A 292 60.21 -13.76 -3.78
N GLY A 293 60.75 -14.61 -2.90
CA GLY A 293 62.19 -14.86 -2.80
C GLY A 293 62.95 -13.65 -2.22
N ASN A 294 64.17 -13.38 -2.72
CA ASN A 294 65.02 -12.28 -2.24
C ASN A 294 64.72 -10.90 -2.89
N HIS A 295 63.58 -10.73 -3.56
CA HIS A 295 63.17 -9.44 -4.13
C HIS A 295 61.78 -9.02 -3.65
N LEU A 296 61.65 -7.72 -3.35
CA LEU A 296 60.44 -7.06 -2.85
C LEU A 296 59.63 -6.49 -4.03
N ILE A 297 58.35 -6.86 -4.16
CA ILE A 297 57.45 -6.33 -5.19
C ILE A 297 56.23 -5.67 -4.51
N PRO A 298 55.88 -4.41 -4.86
CA PRO A 298 54.64 -3.79 -4.39
C PRO A 298 53.44 -4.39 -5.14
N GLN A 299 52.42 -4.85 -4.42
CA GLN A 299 51.16 -5.31 -5.01
C GLN A 299 49.98 -4.53 -4.39
N MET A 300 49.11 -3.98 -5.24
CA MET A 300 47.88 -3.31 -4.80
C MET A 300 46.79 -4.36 -4.61
N VAL A 301 46.23 -4.44 -3.39
CA VAL A 301 45.11 -5.32 -3.06
C VAL A 301 44.02 -4.45 -2.42
N GLU A 302 42.81 -4.48 -2.97
CA GLU A 302 41.63 -3.89 -2.33
C GLU A 302 41.02 -4.96 -1.41
N SER A 303 41.16 -4.77 -0.09
CA SER A 303 40.51 -5.59 0.93
C SER A 303 39.48 -4.74 1.66
N GLU A 304 38.24 -5.22 1.75
CA GLU A 304 37.20 -4.65 2.61
C GLU A 304 37.22 -5.43 3.93
N GLU A 305 37.78 -4.85 5.00
CA GLU A 305 37.64 -5.37 6.36
C GLU A 305 36.53 -4.58 7.08
N GLU A 306 35.51 -5.30 7.55
CA GLU A 306 34.53 -4.79 8.51
C GLU A 306 35.15 -4.78 9.92
N GLU A 307 35.36 -3.59 10.49
CA GLU A 307 35.69 -3.44 11.91
C GLU A 307 34.44 -3.68 12.76
N HIS A 308 34.44 -4.78 13.53
CA HIS A 308 33.64 -4.92 14.75
C HIS A 308 34.29 -4.12 15.88
N PRO A 309 33.59 -3.22 16.59
CA PRO A 309 34.08 -2.72 17.86
C PRO A 309 33.62 -3.64 18.99
N GLU A 310 34.57 -4.34 19.60
CA GLU A 310 34.47 -4.76 21.00
C GLU A 310 34.69 -3.51 21.87
N GLU A 311 33.67 -3.06 22.57
CA GLU A 311 33.83 -2.13 23.69
C GLU A 311 33.20 -2.75 24.95
N GLU A 312 34.07 -3.08 25.90
CA GLU A 312 33.73 -3.32 27.30
C GLU A 312 33.05 -2.07 27.89
N GLN A 313 31.80 -2.19 28.34
CA GLN A 313 31.16 -1.19 29.18
C GLN A 313 30.88 -1.78 30.56
N LYS A 314 31.59 -1.25 31.55
CA LYS A 314 31.29 -1.41 32.98
C LYS A 314 29.96 -0.74 33.28
N GLU A 315 29.08 -1.49 33.94
CA GLU A 315 27.85 -1.01 34.56
C GLU A 315 28.15 0.11 35.56
N VAL A 316 27.50 1.26 35.36
CA VAL A 316 27.19 2.22 36.42
C VAL A 316 25.70 2.53 36.25
N GLU A 317 24.90 2.03 37.18
CA GLU A 317 23.50 2.40 37.36
C GLU A 317 23.43 3.87 37.79
N GLU A 318 22.93 4.74 36.92
CA GLU A 318 22.36 6.02 37.31
C GLU A 318 20.90 6.04 36.86
N GLU A 319 20.00 5.95 37.84
CA GLU A 319 18.56 6.19 37.70
C GLU A 319 18.36 7.66 37.31
N GLU A 320 18.16 7.94 36.01
CA GLU A 320 17.51 9.16 35.57
C GLU A 320 16.04 8.85 35.27
N GLU A 321 15.16 9.17 36.24
CA GLU A 321 13.74 9.42 36.01
C GLU A 321 13.60 10.53 34.96
N ARG A 322 13.53 10.16 33.68
CA ARG A 322 13.03 11.04 32.64
C ARG A 322 11.51 10.97 32.66
N ASP A 323 10.95 11.95 33.33
CA ASP A 323 9.57 12.41 33.23
C ASP A 323 9.07 12.21 31.79
N ILE A 324 8.21 11.21 31.59
CA ILE A 324 7.54 10.94 30.32
C ILE A 324 6.51 12.05 30.18
N GLY A 325 6.99 13.22 29.76
CA GLY A 325 6.14 14.33 29.36
C GLY A 325 5.19 13.82 28.28
N ASP A 326 3.91 13.98 28.55
CA ASP A 326 2.81 13.66 27.66
C ASP A 326 3.19 13.97 26.21
N VAL A 327 3.37 12.92 25.40
CA VAL A 327 3.35 13.06 23.95
C VAL A 327 1.91 13.45 23.63
N GLU A 328 1.64 14.76 23.66
CA GLU A 328 0.47 15.33 23.02
C GLU A 328 0.51 14.84 21.58
N ILE A 329 -0.29 13.81 21.30
CA ILE A 329 -0.75 13.48 19.97
C ILE A 329 -1.43 14.77 19.51
N LEU A 330 -0.67 15.63 18.82
CA LEU A 330 -1.19 16.79 18.13
C LEU A 330 -2.25 16.23 17.19
N LYS A 331 -3.52 16.29 17.62
CA LYS A 331 -4.66 15.95 16.78
C LYS A 331 -4.51 16.79 15.53
N GLN A 332 -4.11 16.16 14.43
CA GLN A 332 -3.99 16.83 13.15
C GLN A 332 -5.34 17.48 12.87
N VAL A 333 -5.28 18.80 12.76
CA VAL A 333 -6.47 19.62 12.61
C VAL A 333 -6.97 19.43 11.18
N ASN A 334 -8.11 18.75 11.06
CA ASN A 334 -8.73 18.51 9.77
C ASN A 334 -9.16 19.82 9.11
N VAL A 335 -8.37 20.29 8.15
CA VAL A 335 -8.54 21.59 7.47
C VAL A 335 -9.91 21.70 6.80
N LEU A 336 -10.39 20.64 6.14
CA LEU A 336 -11.69 20.67 5.46
C LEU A 336 -12.83 20.76 6.48
N ARG A 337 -12.70 20.10 7.63
CA ARG A 337 -13.67 20.21 8.73
C ARG A 337 -13.75 21.63 9.24
N GLU A 338 -12.63 22.29 9.52
CA GLU A 338 -12.63 23.68 9.99
C GLU A 338 -13.27 24.62 8.97
N GLN A 339 -12.97 24.43 7.69
CA GLN A 339 -13.58 25.21 6.61
C GLN A 339 -15.09 25.04 6.59
N ILE A 340 -15.59 23.80 6.65
CA ILE A 340 -17.04 23.52 6.69
C ILE A 340 -17.68 24.17 7.92
N MET A 341 -17.02 24.10 9.09
CA MET A 341 -17.53 24.69 10.32
C MET A 341 -17.54 26.23 10.29
N ALA A 342 -16.60 26.86 9.60
CA ALA A 342 -16.51 28.31 9.43
C ALA A 342 -17.56 28.88 8.45
N LEU A 343 -18.12 28.06 7.56
CA LEU A 343 -19.15 28.53 6.62
C LEU A 343 -20.45 28.90 7.36
N PRO A 344 -21.17 29.95 6.91
CA PRO A 344 -22.46 30.37 7.46
C PRO A 344 -23.60 29.45 6.99
N LEU A 345 -23.44 28.14 7.20
CA LEU A 345 -24.41 27.10 6.84
C LEU A 345 -25.18 26.63 8.09
N PRO A 346 -26.45 26.19 7.93
CA PRO A 346 -27.18 25.48 8.97
C PRO A 346 -26.44 24.21 9.43
N GLU A 347 -26.61 23.85 10.71
CA GLU A 347 -25.93 22.69 11.31
C GLU A 347 -26.22 21.38 10.59
N SER A 348 -27.46 21.22 10.09
CA SER A 348 -27.86 20.05 9.31
C SER A 348 -27.06 19.88 8.01
N LEU A 349 -26.65 20.99 7.37
CA LEU A 349 -25.81 20.95 6.18
C LEU A 349 -24.34 20.69 6.54
N LYS A 350 -23.86 21.18 7.69
CA LYS A 350 -22.51 20.87 8.19
C LYS A 350 -22.37 19.38 8.52
N ALA A 351 -23.29 18.83 9.30
CA ALA A 351 -23.36 17.39 9.59
C ALA A 351 -23.46 16.56 8.30
N TYR A 352 -24.27 17.01 7.34
CA TYR A 352 -24.37 16.36 6.03
C TYR A 352 -23.04 16.31 5.27
N LEU A 353 -22.23 17.38 5.29
CA LEU A 353 -20.91 17.42 4.64
C LEU A 353 -19.82 16.66 5.42
N LEU A 354 -20.00 16.52 6.74
CA LEU A 354 -19.10 15.81 7.66
C LEU A 354 -19.52 14.35 7.93
N TYR A 355 -20.59 13.87 7.29
CA TYR A 355 -21.18 12.55 7.47
C TYR A 355 -20.19 11.39 7.65
N TYR A 356 -19.10 11.36 6.88
CA TYR A 356 -18.10 10.29 6.94
C TYR A 356 -17.31 10.24 8.26
N ARG A 357 -17.14 11.38 8.94
CA ARG A 357 -16.36 11.50 10.19
C ARG A 357 -17.20 11.21 11.44
N GLU A 358 -18.52 11.12 11.31
CA GLU A 358 -19.47 10.88 12.40
C GLU A 358 -20.05 9.45 12.39
N LYS A 359 -19.61 8.63 11.42
CA LYS A 359 -20.13 7.28 11.15
C LYS A 359 -19.75 6.25 12.21
#